data_AF-A0A453IX75-F1
#
_entry.id   AF-A0A453IX75-F1
#
_cell.length_a   1.000
_cell.length_b   1.000
_cell.length_c   1.000
_cell.angle_alpha   90.00
_cell.angle_beta   90.00
_cell.angle_gamma   90.00
#
_symmetry.space_group_name_H-M   'P 1'
#
loop_
_entity.id
_entity.type
_entity.pdbx_description
1 polymer ?
#
loop_
_entity_poly.entity_id
_entity_poly.type
_entity_poly.pdbx_seq_one_letter_code
_entity_poly.pdbx_strand_id
1 'polypeptide(L)'
;MDNREQLTHLFKGITVGTDKFQVTPLSQEVLIVWGEHDQLFPVDKAYSIQRSLDGNARVEIIKKTGHAPQLEDPARFNNIMLDFLMAADPAWTNGSSL
;
A
#
# COMPACT_ATOMS: atom_id res chain seq x y z
N MET A 1 20.96 -10.04 -26.97
CA MET A 1 20.02 -8.94 -26.67
C MET A 1 19.36 -9.29 -25.36
N ASP A 2 19.42 -8.40 -24.37
CA ASP A 2 19.12 -8.70 -22.97
C ASP A 2 17.61 -8.82 -22.76
N ASN A 3 17.14 -10.02 -22.39
CA ASN A 3 15.73 -10.31 -22.11
C ASN A 3 15.16 -9.41 -20.99
N ARG A 4 16.03 -8.84 -20.15
CA ARG A 4 15.63 -7.94 -19.06
C ARG A 4 15.00 -6.65 -19.58
N GLU A 5 15.56 -6.04 -20.64
CA GLU A 5 15.03 -4.78 -21.16
C GLU A 5 13.65 -4.96 -21.82
N GLN A 6 13.46 -6.07 -22.54
CA GLN A 6 12.17 -6.43 -23.12
C GLN A 6 11.12 -6.76 -22.06
N LEU A 7 11.52 -7.48 -20.99
CA LEU A 7 10.64 -7.78 -19.87
C LEU A 7 10.23 -6.50 -19.13
N THR A 8 11.16 -5.58 -18.89
CA THR A 8 10.85 -4.24 -18.32
C THR A 8 9.87 -3.46 -19.19
N HIS A 9 9.99 -3.53 -20.52
CA HIS A 9 9.07 -2.86 -21.44
C HIS A 9 7.67 -3.47 -21.41
N LEU A 10 7.56 -4.81 -21.33
CA LEU A 10 6.28 -5.51 -21.23
C LEU A 10 5.58 -5.22 -19.88
N PHE A 11 6.34 -5.19 -18.78
CA PHE A 11 5.81 -4.81 -17.46
C PHE A 11 5.27 -3.38 -17.43
N LYS A 12 5.98 -2.42 -18.04
CA LYS A 12 5.46 -1.05 -18.19
C LYS A 12 4.11 -1.02 -18.92
N GLY A 13 3.91 -1.88 -19.93
CA GLY A 13 2.64 -2.01 -20.64
C GLY A 13 1.48 -2.54 -19.77
N ILE A 14 1.76 -3.43 -18.81
CA ILE A 14 0.77 -3.96 -17.86
C ILE A 14 0.44 -2.93 -16.77
N THR A 15 1.46 -2.21 -16.28
CA THR A 15 1.30 -1.19 -15.23
C THR A 15 0.59 0.07 -15.75
N VAL A 16 0.69 0.36 -17.06
CA VAL A 16 -0.07 1.38 -17.82
C VAL A 16 -1.48 0.86 -18.20
N GLY A 17 -2.02 -0.10 -17.45
CA GLY A 17 -3.44 -0.46 -17.47
C GLY A 17 -4.30 0.72 -17.02
N THR A 18 -4.85 1.42 -18.01
CA THR A 18 -6.04 2.30 -18.01
C THR A 18 -6.42 2.97 -16.69
N ASP A 19 -6.18 4.28 -16.64
CA ASP A 19 -6.79 5.24 -15.74
C ASP A 19 -8.32 5.06 -15.66
N LYS A 20 -8.78 4.39 -14.60
CA LYS A 20 -10.03 4.62 -13.83
C LYS A 20 -10.34 3.36 -13.02
N PHE A 21 -9.62 3.15 -11.92
CA PHE A 21 -10.13 2.32 -10.83
C PHE A 21 -11.25 3.12 -10.16
N GLN A 22 -12.49 2.87 -10.59
CA GLN A 22 -13.67 3.34 -9.87
C GLN A 22 -13.84 2.41 -8.68
N VAL A 23 -13.37 2.83 -7.51
CA VAL A 23 -13.56 2.09 -6.28
C VAL A 23 -14.96 2.42 -5.75
N THR A 24 -15.77 1.41 -5.46
CA THR A 24 -17.03 1.60 -4.76
C THR A 24 -16.75 2.33 -3.44
N PRO A 25 -17.50 3.38 -3.08
CA PRO A 25 -17.27 4.10 -1.83
C PRO A 25 -17.23 3.13 -0.64
N LEU A 26 -16.13 3.19 0.10
CA LEU A 26 -15.91 2.38 1.29
C LEU A 26 -16.24 3.22 2.52
N SER A 27 -17.12 2.71 3.38
CA SER A 27 -17.51 3.42 4.61
C SER A 27 -16.56 3.16 5.78
N GLN A 28 -15.73 2.12 5.69
CA GLN A 28 -14.71 1.79 6.69
C GLN A 28 -13.44 2.62 6.51
N GLU A 29 -12.64 2.74 7.58
CA GLU A 29 -11.27 3.25 7.48
C GLU A 29 -10.42 2.33 6.61
N VAL A 30 -9.53 2.93 5.81
CA VAL A 30 -8.67 2.19 4.87
C VAL A 30 -7.21 2.51 5.13
N LEU A 31 -6.39 1.48 5.24
CA LEU A 31 -4.94 1.56 5.26
C LEU A 31 -4.38 1.05 3.93
N ILE A 32 -3.52 1.84 3.30
CA ILE A 32 -2.73 1.48 2.12
C ILE A 32 -1.28 1.38 2.56
N VAL A 33 -0.70 0.18 2.50
CA VAL A 33 0.73 -0.03 2.78
C VAL A 33 1.46 -0.31 1.46
N TRP A 34 2.56 0.40 1.21
CA TRP A 34 3.32 0.29 -0.04
C TRP A 34 4.82 0.25 0.21
N GLY A 35 5.59 -0.41 -0.65
CA GLY A 35 7.05 -0.32 -0.61
C GLY A 35 7.59 0.85 -1.44
N GLU A 36 8.59 1.55 -0.91
CA GLU A 36 9.25 2.70 -1.56
C GLU A 36 9.84 2.37 -2.94
N HIS A 37 10.28 1.13 -3.14
CA HIS A 37 10.99 0.67 -4.34
C HIS A 37 10.22 -0.40 -5.11
N ASP A 38 8.88 -0.43 -5.02
CA ASP A 38 8.07 -1.35 -5.81
C ASP A 38 8.31 -1.13 -7.32
N GLN A 39 8.91 -2.13 -7.96
CA GLN A 39 9.26 -2.11 -9.39
C GLN A 39 8.11 -2.60 -10.29
N LEU A 40 7.07 -3.21 -9.71
CA LEU A 40 5.87 -3.66 -10.43
C LEU A 40 4.84 -2.54 -10.48
N PHE A 41 4.62 -1.89 -9.33
CA PHE A 41 3.68 -0.79 -9.21
C PHE A 41 4.36 0.46 -8.61
N PRO A 42 4.56 1.51 -9.42
CA PRO A 42 5.13 2.77 -8.94
C PRO A 42 4.37 3.31 -7.74
N VAL A 43 5.10 3.87 -6.77
CA VAL A 43 4.54 4.39 -5.51
C VAL A 43 3.43 5.42 -5.72
N ASP A 44 3.44 6.16 -6.84
CA ASP A 44 2.38 7.11 -7.24
C ASP A 44 0.99 6.45 -7.35
N LYS A 45 0.92 5.13 -7.55
CA LYS A 45 -0.34 4.38 -7.54
C LYS A 45 -0.96 4.33 -6.15
N ALA A 46 -0.18 4.26 -5.07
CA ALA A 46 -0.69 4.29 -3.70
C ALA A 46 -1.50 5.58 -3.45
N TYR A 47 -0.95 6.72 -3.85
CA TYR A 47 -1.64 8.02 -3.75
C TYR A 47 -2.79 8.17 -4.73
N SER A 48 -2.72 7.52 -5.90
CA SER A 48 -3.84 7.49 -6.84
C SER A 48 -5.03 6.73 -6.28
N ILE A 49 -4.78 5.60 -5.59
CA ILE A 49 -5.81 4.84 -4.88
C ILE A 49 -6.37 5.66 -3.73
N GLN A 50 -5.52 6.33 -2.95
CA GLN A 50 -5.97 7.24 -1.89
C GLN A 50 -6.94 8.32 -2.41
N ARG A 51 -6.61 8.94 -3.55
CA ARG A 51 -7.49 9.93 -4.20
C ARG A 51 -8.81 9.33 -4.69
N SER A 52 -8.82 8.07 -5.15
CA SER A 52 -10.07 7.39 -5.53
C SER A 52 -10.97 7.01 -4.35
N LEU A 53 -10.43 7.05 -3.13
CA LEU A 53 -11.14 6.80 -1.87
C LEU A 53 -11.50 8.11 -1.15
N ASP A 54 -11.73 9.17 -1.91
CA ASP A 54 -12.03 10.53 -1.41
C ASP A 54 -10.99 11.07 -0.41
N GLY A 55 -9.76 10.55 -0.44
CA GLY A 55 -8.69 10.94 0.49
C GLY A 55 -8.81 10.33 1.89
N ASN A 56 -9.83 9.52 2.17
CA ASN A 56 -10.09 8.95 3.51
C ASN A 56 -9.19 7.76 3.86
N ALA A 57 -8.26 7.37 2.98
CA ALA A 57 -7.31 6.31 3.26
C ALA A 57 -6.00 6.85 3.86
N ARG A 58 -5.48 6.17 4.89
CA ARG A 58 -4.12 6.36 5.40
C ARG A 58 -3.15 5.65 4.46
N VAL A 59 -2.08 6.34 4.05
CA VAL A 59 -1.02 5.77 3.20
C VAL A 59 0.27 5.67 4.00
N GLU A 60 0.85 4.48 4.07
CA GLU A 60 2.11 4.20 4.75
C GLU A 60 3.12 3.62 3.75
N ILE A 61 4.22 4.34 3.53
CA ILE A 61 5.30 3.91 2.63
C ILE A 61 6.43 3.31 3.47
N ILE A 62 6.69 2.02 3.28
CA ILE A 62 7.80 1.32 3.93
C ILE A 62 9.07 1.58 3.11
N LYS A 63 10.01 2.28 3.75
CA LYS A 63 11.32 2.59 3.15
C LYS A 63 12.15 1.33 2.97
N LYS A 64 12.97 1.31 1.91
CA LYS A 64 13.88 0.19 1.59
C LYS A 64 13.19 -1.16 1.30
N THR A 65 11.91 -1.16 0.93
CA THR A 65 11.18 -2.36 0.51
C THR A 65 10.61 -2.19 -0.90
N GLY A 66 10.44 -3.30 -1.61
CA GLY A 66 9.86 -3.40 -2.94
C GLY A 66 8.38 -3.78 -2.91
N HIS A 67 8.01 -4.77 -3.71
CA HIS A 67 6.61 -5.09 -3.98
C HIS A 67 5.89 -5.78 -2.81
N ALA A 68 6.62 -6.48 -1.95
CA ALA A 68 6.04 -7.26 -0.86
C ALA A 68 6.56 -6.79 0.50
N PRO A 69 6.22 -5.55 0.93
CA PRO A 69 6.73 -4.97 2.17
C PRO A 69 6.49 -5.84 3.41
N GLN A 70 5.39 -6.62 3.45
CA GLN A 70 5.09 -7.57 4.52
C GLN A 70 6.05 -8.76 4.61
N LEU A 71 6.71 -9.13 3.50
CA LEU A 71 7.73 -10.18 3.47
C LEU A 71 9.14 -9.61 3.67
N GLU A 72 9.38 -8.39 3.18
CA GLU A 72 10.70 -7.76 3.17
C GLU A 72 11.05 -7.08 4.51
N ASP A 73 10.09 -6.43 5.17
CA ASP A 73 10.23 -5.90 6.53
C ASP A 73 8.97 -6.22 7.36
N PRO A 74 8.81 -7.49 7.81
CA PRO A 74 7.63 -7.92 8.54
C PRO A 74 7.43 -7.16 9.85
N ALA A 75 8.53 -6.75 10.50
CA ALA A 75 8.47 -6.02 11.77
C ALA A 75 7.82 -4.64 11.59
N ARG A 76 8.29 -3.86 10.61
CA ARG A 76 7.71 -2.55 10.34
C ARG A 76 6.28 -2.66 9.80
N PHE A 77 6.02 -3.62 8.93
CA PHE A 77 4.67 -3.90 8.44
C PHE A 77 3.70 -4.20 9.58
N ASN A 78 4.06 -5.12 10.49
CA ASN A 78 3.22 -5.50 11.62
C ASN A 78 2.98 -4.33 12.57
N ASN A 79 3.98 -3.49 12.83
CA ASN A 79 3.81 -2.30 13.66
C ASN A 79 2.80 -1.32 13.05
N ILE A 80 2.87 -1.07 11.74
CA ILE A 80 1.92 -0.22 11.01
C ILE A 80 0.50 -0.81 11.09
N MET A 81 0.37 -2.12 10.88
CA MET A 81 -0.91 -2.82 10.97
C MET A 81 -1.52 -2.73 12.37
N LEU A 82 -0.73 -2.97 13.41
CA LEU A 82 -1.20 -2.90 14.80
C LEU A 82 -1.59 -1.47 15.17
N ASP A 83 -0.78 -0.46 14.81
CA ASP A 83 -1.10 0.94 15.03
C ASP A 83 -2.43 1.35 14.39
N PHE A 84 -2.66 0.92 13.14
CA PHE A 84 -3.93 1.17 12.45
C PHE A 84 -5.12 0.49 13.13
N LEU A 85 -5.00 -0.79 13.48
CA LEU A 85 -6.08 -1.54 14.14
C LEU A 85 -6.39 -1.02 15.55
N MET A 86 -5.37 -0.60 16.29
CA MET A 86 -5.53 -0.02 17.63
C MET A 86 -6.14 1.38 17.60
N ALA A 87 -5.86 2.17 16.56
CA ALA A 87 -6.50 3.48 16.37
C ALA A 87 -7.98 3.36 15.98
N ALA A 88 -8.34 2.32 15.22
CA ALA A 88 -9.69 2.05 14.77
C ALA A 88 -10.63 1.54 15.89
N ASP A 89 -10.08 1.02 17.00
CA ASP A 89 -10.85 0.53 18.15
C ASP A 89 -10.58 1.34 19.44
N PRO A 90 -11.47 2.29 19.81
CA PRO A 90 -11.37 3.04 21.05
C PRO A 90 -11.34 2.15 22.30
N ALA A 91 -11.92 0.95 22.26
CA ALA A 91 -11.96 0.02 23.39
C ALA A 91 -10.58 -0.56 23.70
N TRP A 92 -9.66 -0.61 22.72
CA TRP A 92 -8.29 -1.07 22.91
C TRP A 92 -7.39 0.00 23.56
N THR A 93 -7.67 1.29 23.33
CA THR A 93 -6.87 2.40 23.87
C THR A 93 -7.00 2.59 25.39
N ASN A 94 -8.06 2.04 26.00
CA ASN A 94 -8.27 2.02 27.45
C ASN A 94 -7.74 0.71 28.07
N GLY A 95 -6.44 0.46 27.93
CA GLY A 95 -5.67 -0.41 28.83
C GLY A 95 -6.22 -1.82 29.05
N SER A 96 -6.01 -2.72 28.08
CA SER A 96 -5.86 -4.14 28.42
C SER A 96 -4.42 -4.42 28.80
N SER A 97 -4.09 -4.14 30.07
CA SER A 97 -2.92 -4.72 30.71
C SER A 97 -3.08 -6.25 30.74
N LEU A 98 -2.12 -6.96 30.16
CA LEU A 98 -1.74 -8.30 30.58
C LEU A 98 -0.27 -8.26 31.00
#